data_AF-A0A2D7ABV9-F1
#
_entry.id   AF-A0A2D7ABV9-F1
#
_cell.length_a   1.000
_cell.length_b   1.000
_cell.length_c   1.000
_cell.angle_alpha   90.00
_cell.angle_beta   90.00
_cell.angle_gamma   90.00
#
_symmetry.space_group_name_H-M   'P 1'
#
loop_
_entity.id
_entity.type
_entity.pdbx_description
1 polymer ?
#
loop_
_entity_poly.entity_id
_entity_poly.type
_entity_poly.pdbx_seq_one_letter_code
_entity_poly.pdbx_strand_id
1 'polypeptide(L)' 'MPLRKPGLHMIDLESGRVSLLLLYGSVLDILASLEEKVDAWFMDGFTPSLNPEMGLANILVEIARLCRPNT' A
#
# COMPACT_ATOMS: atom_id res chain seq x y z
N MET A 1 18.00 5.58 -0.13
CA MET A 1 16.83 5.18 -0.94
C MET A 1 17.09 3.78 -1.49
N PRO A 2 16.11 2.87 -1.43
CA PRO A 2 16.30 1.49 -1.85
C PRO A 2 16.49 1.37 -3.36
N LEU A 3 17.04 0.26 -3.81
CA LEU A 3 17.20 -0.03 -5.23
C LEU A 3 15.83 -0.06 -5.92
N ARG A 4 15.76 0.46 -7.16
CA ARG A 4 14.54 0.45 -7.98
C ARG A 4 14.30 -0.94 -8.57
N LYS A 5 13.97 -1.89 -7.70
CA LYS A 5 13.69 -3.29 -8.06
C LYS A 5 12.38 -3.72 -7.40
N PRO A 6 11.55 -4.57 -8.06
CA PRO A 6 10.34 -5.08 -7.45
C PRO A 6 10.60 -5.76 -6.10
N GLY A 7 9.60 -5.74 -5.24
CA GLY A 7 9.63 -6.40 -3.93
C GLY A 7 9.53 -5.45 -2.75
N LEU A 8 9.86 -6.01 -1.58
CA LEU A 8 9.72 -5.38 -0.28
C LEU A 8 11.05 -4.78 0.17
N HIS A 9 11.01 -3.50 0.53
CA HIS A 9 12.18 -2.75 1.00
C HIS A 9 11.86 -2.14 2.35
N MET A 10 12.49 -2.65 3.41
CA MET A 10 12.37 -2.09 4.75
C MET A 10 13.42 -0.99 4.95
N ILE A 11 12.99 0.12 5.56
CA ILE A 11 13.86 1.24 5.90
C ILE A 11 13.62 1.61 7.36
N ASP A 12 14.67 1.49 8.16
CA ASP A 12 14.67 2.00 9.53
C ASP A 12 14.95 3.50 9.55
N LEU A 13 14.08 4.23 10.23
CA LEU A 13 14.15 5.66 10.42
C LEU A 13 14.15 5.97 11.93
N GLU A 14 14.71 7.11 12.31
CA GLU A 14 14.65 7.59 13.71
C GLU A 14 15.11 6.55 14.74
N SER A 15 16.19 5.81 14.43
CA SER A 15 16.73 4.73 15.26
C SER A 15 15.70 3.64 15.60
N GLY A 16 14.82 3.31 14.64
CA GLY A 16 13.81 2.26 14.79
C GLY A 16 12.50 2.75 15.41
N ARG A 17 12.34 4.05 15.68
CA ARG A 17 11.04 4.61 16.08
C ARG A 17 10.04 4.62 14.92
N VAL A 18 10.52 4.61 13.69
CA VAL A 18 9.69 4.57 12.49
C VAL A 18 10.28 3.53 11.54
N SER A 19 9.46 2.56 11.13
CA SER A 19 9.80 1.61 10.08
C SER A 19 8.96 1.92 8.84
N LEU A 20 9.63 2.18 7.72
CA LEU A 20 8.98 2.42 6.45
C LEU A 20 9.13 1.17 5.57
N LEU A 21 7.99 0.57 5.24
CA LEU A 21 7.91 -0.52 4.29
C LEU A 21 7.52 0.00 2.90
N LEU A 22 8.45 -0.09 1.95
CA LEU A 22 8.18 0.25 0.55
C LEU A 22 7.96 -1.02 -0.27
N LEU A 23 6.81 -1.10 -0.93
CA LEU A 23 6.42 -2.23 -1.76
C LEU A 23 6.39 -1.77 -3.23
N TYR A 24 7.32 -2.28 -4.03
CA TYR A 24 7.42 -1.93 -5.46
C TYR A 24 6.76 -3.01 -6.30
N GLY A 25 5.65 -2.67 -6.97
CA GLY A 25 4.89 -3.59 -7.81
C GLY A 25 3.50 -3.07 -8.16
N SER A 26 2.67 -3.95 -8.73
CA SER A 26 1.25 -3.72 -8.95
C SER A 26 0.53 -3.58 -7.61
N VAL A 27 -0.26 -2.52 -7.45
CA VAL A 27 -0.97 -2.23 -6.20
C VAL A 27 -1.94 -3.36 -5.83
N LEU A 28 -2.65 -3.94 -6.80
CA LEU A 28 -3.60 -5.03 -6.54
C LEU A 28 -2.89 -6.30 -6.07
N ASP A 29 -1.79 -6.67 -6.72
CA ASP A 29 -1.03 -7.86 -6.34
C ASP A 29 -0.42 -7.70 -4.93
N ILE A 30 0.06 -6.48 -4.64
CA ILE A 30 0.57 -6.15 -3.32
C ILE A 30 -0.54 -6.25 -2.28
N LEU A 31 -1.66 -5.54 -2.46
CA LEU A 31 -2.76 -5.54 -1.49
C LEU A 31 -3.32 -6.94 -1.25
N ALA A 32 -3.48 -7.74 -2.31
CA ALA A 32 -3.94 -9.12 -2.21
C ALA A 32 -2.97 -10.02 -1.42
N SER A 33 -1.67 -9.71 -1.43
CA SER A 33 -0.66 -10.47 -0.67
C SER A 33 -0.57 -10.09 0.81
N LEU A 34 -1.17 -8.97 1.23
CA LEU A 34 -1.14 -8.51 2.61
C LEU A 34 -2.25 -9.17 3.44
N GLU A 35 -1.90 -9.54 4.68
CA GLU A 35 -2.81 -10.12 5.67
C GLU A 35 -3.04 -9.19 6.87
N GLU A 36 -2.04 -8.36 7.18
CA GLU A 36 -2.04 -7.47 8.35
C GLU A 36 -3.04 -6.32 8.22
N LYS A 37 -3.62 -5.92 9.37
CA LYS A 37 -4.57 -4.81 9.42
C LYS A 37 -3.89 -3.45 9.53
N VAL A 38 -4.43 -2.48 8.81
CA VAL A 38 -3.95 -1.09 8.72
C VAL A 38 -4.92 -0.17 9.45
N ASP A 39 -4.39 0.70 10.32
CA ASP A 39 -5.18 1.68 11.09
C ASP A 39 -5.66 2.85 10.24
N ALA A 40 -4.83 3.32 9.31
CA ALA A 40 -5.10 4.50 8.52
C ALA A 40 -4.55 4.35 7.09
N TRP A 41 -5.36 4.76 6.11
CA TRP A 41 -5.01 4.75 4.70
C TRP A 41 -4.85 6.17 4.17
N PHE A 42 -3.71 6.41 3.51
CA PHE A 42 -3.54 7.59 2.66
C PHE A 42 -3.79 7.15 1.22
N MET A 43 -4.92 7.59 0.66
CA MET A 43 -5.26 7.34 -0.73
C MET A 43 -4.74 8.49 -1.59
N ASP A 44 -3.49 8.37 -2.01
CA ASP A 44 -2.84 9.30 -2.91
C ASP A 44 -2.52 8.62 -4.24
N GLY A 45 -2.59 9.37 -5.34
CA GLY A 45 -2.48 8.85 -6.69
C GLY A 45 -3.21 9.70 -7.72
N PHE A 46 -3.12 9.27 -8.98
CA PHE A 46 -3.79 9.98 -10.08
C PHE A 46 -5.31 9.96 -9.92
N THR A 47 -5.96 11.05 -10.34
CA THR A 47 -7.41 11.11 -10.49
C THR A 47 -7.90 9.92 -11.31
N PRO A 48 -8.98 9.21 -10.91
CA PRO A 48 -9.46 8.01 -11.59
C PRO A 48 -9.68 8.18 -13.11
N SER A 49 -10.00 9.39 -13.55
CA SER A 49 -10.14 9.75 -14.97
C SER A 49 -8.85 9.64 -15.79
N LEU A 50 -7.68 9.70 -15.15
CA LEU A 50 -6.37 9.59 -15.78
C LEU A 50 -5.75 8.19 -15.65
N ASN A 51 -6.42 7.27 -14.95
CA ASN A 51 -5.99 5.88 -14.83
C ASN A 51 -7.18 4.92 -14.82
N PRO A 52 -7.91 4.78 -15.94
CA PRO A 52 -9.13 3.98 -16.01
C PRO A 52 -8.87 2.48 -15.84
N GLU A 53 -7.66 2.04 -16.19
CA GLU A 53 -7.14 0.67 -16.08
C GLU A 53 -6.80 0.28 -14.63
N MET A 54 -6.58 1.26 -13.76
CA MET A 54 -6.51 1.06 -12.32
C MET A 54 -7.93 0.75 -11.82
N GLY A 55 -8.22 -0.52 -11.62
CA GLY A 55 -9.49 -1.02 -11.11
C GLY A 55 -9.76 -0.55 -9.68
N LEU A 56 -10.13 0.73 -9.52
CA LEU A 56 -10.31 1.41 -8.24
C LEU A 56 -11.29 0.66 -7.34
N ALA A 57 -12.34 0.06 -7.92
CA ALA A 57 -13.29 -0.78 -7.18
C ALA A 57 -12.59 -1.97 -6.50
N ASN A 58 -11.71 -2.69 -7.21
CA ASN A 58 -10.97 -3.82 -6.66
C ASN A 58 -9.97 -3.36 -5.58
N ILE A 59 -9.31 -2.21 -5.80
CA ILE A 59 -8.41 -1.61 -4.81
C ILE A 59 -9.17 -1.25 -3.53
N LEU A 60 -10.34 -0.63 -3.66
CA LEU A 60 -11.18 -0.25 -2.52
C LEU A 60 -11.67 -1.48 -1.74
N VAL A 61 -11.99 -2.59 -2.43
CA VAL A 61 -12.35 -3.86 -1.78
C VAL A 61 -11.18 -4.39 -0.94
N GLU A 62 -9.96 -4.41 -1.49
CA GLU A 62 -8.79 -4.86 -0.75
C GLU A 62 -8.42 -3.93 0.41
N ILE A 63 -8.52 -2.61 0.22
CA ILE A 63 -8.32 -1.62 1.29
C ILE A 63 -9.32 -1.89 2.43
N ALA A 64 -10.61 -2.04 2.12
CA ALA A 64 -11.64 -2.31 3.11
C ALA A 64 -11.38 -3.63 3.86
N ARG A 65 -10.93 -4.67 3.16
CA ARG A 65 -10.51 -5.94 3.77
C ARG A 65 -9.37 -5.73 4.77
N LEU A 66 -8.43 -4.86 4.48
CA LEU A 66 -7.23 -4.61 5.29
C LEU A 66 -7.42 -3.56 6.39
N CYS A 67 -8.51 -2.79 6.41
CA CYS A 67 -8.78 -1.86 7.50
C CYS A 67 -8.89 -2.58 8.85
N ARG A 68 -8.24 -2.04 9.88
CA ARG A 68 -8.47 -2.47 11.26
C ARG A 68 -9.85 -1.95 11.70
N PRO A 69 -10.71 -2.80 12.29
CA PRO A 69 -11.98 -2.33 12.83
C PRO A 69 -11.77 -1.43 14.05
N ASN A 70 -12.60 -0.39 14.20
CA ASN A 70 -12.66 0.49 15.37
C ASN A 70 -11.39 1.34 15.63
N THR A 71 -10.70 1.74 14.55
CA THR A 71 -9.64 2.76 14.55
C THR A 71 -10.14 4.03 13.87
#